data_AF-A0A975SB80-F1
#
_entry.id   AF-A0A975SB80-F1
#
_cell.length_a   1.000
_cell.length_b   1.000
_cell.length_c   1.000
_cell.angle_alpha   90.00
_cell.angle_beta   90.00
_cell.angle_gamma   90.00
#
_symmetry.space_group_name_H-M   'P 1'
#
loop_
_entity.id
_entity.type
_entity.pdbx_description
1 polymer ?
#
loop_
_entity_poly.entity_id
_entity_poly.type
_entity_poly.pdbx_seq_one_letter_code
_entity_poly.pdbx_strand_id
1 'polypeptide(L)' 'MNNRIKERRKELKITQSELAERIGGVSRQYISFLEANKREVPSLVFANKISKALDNCIYRLFDLDGNGEYKCYCCE' A
#
# COMPACT_ATOMS: atom_id res chain seq x y z
N MET A 1 -9.85 -3.27 -4.90
CA MET A 1 -9.41 -3.52 -3.50
C MET A 1 -9.18 -2.20 -2.76
N ASN A 2 -9.85 -1.98 -1.62
CA ASN A 2 -9.57 -0.80 -0.79
C ASN A 2 -8.20 -0.91 -0.11
N ASN A 3 -7.57 0.22 0.18
CA ASN A 3 -6.24 0.25 0.76
C ASN A 3 -6.02 1.49 1.64
N ARG A 4 -5.00 1.40 2.51
CA ARG A 4 -4.55 2.46 3.42
C ARG A 4 -3.16 2.98 3.07
N ILE A 5 -2.75 2.84 1.80
CA ILE A 5 -1.42 3.26 1.32
C ILE A 5 -1.17 4.72 1.66
N LYS A 6 -2.12 5.60 1.35
CA LYS A 6 -1.99 7.04 1.58
C LYS A 6 -1.85 7.39 3.07
N GLU A 7 -2.63 6.72 3.92
CA GLU A 7 -2.61 6.94 5.38
C GLU A 7 -1.25 6.54 5.94
N ARG A 8 -0.83 5.29 5.68
CA ARG A 8 0.44 4.77 6.16
C ARG A 8 1.64 5.56 5.62
N ARG A 9 1.60 5.97 4.35
CA ARG A 9 2.64 6.82 3.76
C ARG A 9 2.77 8.15 4.51
N LYS A 10 1.65 8.79 4.85
CA LYS A 10 1.64 10.06 5.59
C LYS A 10 2.15 9.88 7.03
N GLU A 11 1.83 8.78 7.70
CA GLU A 11 2.40 8.46 9.02
C GLU A 11 3.92 8.37 8.97
N LEU A 12 4.47 7.77 7.92
CA LEU A 12 5.91 7.69 7.68
C LEU A 12 6.54 9.00 7.17
N LYS A 13 5.73 10.05 6.93
CA LYS A 13 6.15 11.37 6.44
C LYS A 13 6.95 11.34 5.13
N ILE A 14 6.66 10.37 4.25
CA ILE A 14 7.28 10.29 2.92
C ILE A 14 6.31 10.75 1.82
N THR A 15 6.85 11.23 0.71
CA THR A 15 6.15 11.63 -0.51
C THR A 15 5.77 10.42 -1.37
N GLN A 16 4.87 10.64 -2.32
CA GLN A 16 4.52 9.59 -3.30
C GLN A 16 5.71 9.19 -4.17
N SER A 17 6.63 10.12 -4.46
CA SER A 17 7.86 9.85 -5.22
C SER A 17 8.81 8.95 -4.43
N GLU A 18 9.01 9.23 -3.14
CA GLU A 18 9.85 8.39 -2.27
C GLU A 18 9.26 6.98 -2.11
N LEU A 19 7.92 6.85 -1.99
CA LEU A 19 7.29 5.53 -1.99
C LEU A 19 7.51 4.79 -3.31
N ALA A 20 7.41 5.49 -4.44
CA ALA A 20 7.64 4.92 -5.76
C ALA A 20 9.08 4.40 -5.93
N GLU A 21 10.05 5.16 -5.42
CA GLU A 21 11.46 4.79 -5.38
C GLU A 21 11.69 3.56 -4.49
N ARG A 22 11.11 3.53 -3.28
CA ARG A 22 11.21 2.38 -2.35
C ARG A 22 10.65 1.08 -2.93
N ILE A 23 9.58 1.15 -3.73
CA ILE A 23 8.99 -0.03 -4.39
C ILE A 23 9.89 -0.53 -5.54
N GLY A 24 10.70 0.35 -6.14
CA GLY A 24 11.60 0.03 -7.24
C GLY A 24 10.87 -0.15 -8.57
N GLY A 25 10.85 0.91 -9.39
CA GLY A 25 10.40 0.83 -10.78
C GLY A 25 8.92 1.17 -11.03
N VAL A 26 8.31 2.01 -10.19
CA VAL A 26 6.98 2.58 -10.47
C VAL A 26 7.00 4.10 -10.52
N SER A 27 6.06 4.69 -11.25
CA SER A 27 5.95 6.15 -11.33
C SER A 27 5.19 6.73 -10.14
N ARG A 28 5.50 7.98 -9.77
CA ARG A 28 4.73 8.72 -8.77
C ARG A 28 3.24 8.83 -9.13
N GLN A 29 2.90 8.94 -10.42
CA GLN A 29 1.52 8.93 -10.91
C GLN A 29 0.82 7.60 -10.60
N TYR A 30 1.52 6.47 -10.78
CA TYR A 30 0.98 5.16 -10.46
C TYR A 30 0.62 5.06 -8.97
N ILE A 31 1.50 5.52 -8.07
CA ILE A 31 1.20 5.62 -6.63
C ILE A 31 -0.02 6.50 -6.37
N SER A 32 -0.13 7.65 -7.03
CA SER A 32 -1.30 8.52 -6.89
C SER A 32 -2.60 7.85 -7.33
N PHE A 33 -2.58 6.97 -8.34
CA PHE A 33 -3.77 6.22 -8.75
C PHE A 33 -4.12 5.12 -7.75
N LEU A 34 -3.13 4.42 -7.19
CA LEU A 34 -3.36 3.43 -6.13
C LEU A 34 -4.00 4.09 -4.90
N GLU A 35 -3.45 5.22 -4.45
CA GLU A 35 -3.97 5.96 -3.29
C GLU A 35 -5.39 6.52 -3.48
N ALA A 36 -5.80 6.72 -4.73
CA ALA A 36 -7.14 7.20 -5.09
C ALA A 36 -8.10 6.04 -5.42
N ASN A 37 -7.67 4.78 -5.26
CA ASN A 37 -8.39 3.59 -5.72
C ASN A 37 -8.81 3.65 -7.21
N LYS A 38 -8.11 4.44 -8.02
CA LYS A 38 -8.34 4.57 -9.48
C LYS A 38 -7.68 3.45 -10.28
N ARG A 39 -6.78 2.70 -9.64
CA ARG A 39 -6.09 1.56 -10.24
C ARG A 39 -5.91 0.49 -9.18
N GLU A 40 -6.11 -0.75 -9.59
CA GLU A 40 -5.88 -1.90 -8.73
C GLU A 40 -4.40 -2.30 -8.69
N VAL A 41 -4.04 -2.96 -7.59
CA VAL A 41 -2.73 -3.59 -7.44
C VAL A 41 -2.69 -4.83 -8.33
N PRO A 42 -1.69 -4.97 -9.22
CA PRO A 42 -1.71 -5.97 -10.29
C PRO A 42 -1.42 -7.39 -9.80
N SER A 43 -0.85 -7.56 -8.61
CA SER A 43 -0.57 -8.88 -8.05
C SER A 43 -0.33 -8.82 -6.54
N LEU A 44 -0.51 -9.96 -5.85
CA LEU A 44 -0.18 -10.11 -4.44
C LEU A 44 1.31 -9.84 -4.17
N VAL A 45 2.19 -10.23 -5.09
CA VAL A 45 3.63 -9.92 -5.01
C VAL A 45 3.86 -8.42 -5.00
N PHE A 46 3.14 -7.66 -5.84
CA PHE A 46 3.24 -6.21 -5.86
C PHE A 46 2.65 -5.58 -4.58
N ALA A 47 1.52 -6.07 -4.10
CA ALA A 47 0.95 -5.65 -2.81
C ALA A 47 1.93 -5.87 -1.65
N ASN A 48 2.64 -7.01 -1.63
CA ASN A 48 3.67 -7.30 -0.65
C ASN A 48 4.86 -6.34 -0.75
N LYS A 49 5.30 -5.96 -1.96
CA LYS A 49 6.35 -4.94 -2.16
C LYS A 49 5.95 -3.59 -1.55
N ILE A 50 4.72 -3.14 -1.80
CA ILE A 50 4.20 -1.89 -1.20
C ILE A 50 4.20 -2.02 0.33
N SER A 51 3.72 -3.14 0.85
CA SER A 51 3.63 -3.39 2.31
C SER A 51 5.00 -3.31 2.97
N LYS A 52 6.01 -3.93 2.38
CA LYS A 52 7.42 -3.82 2.82
C LYS A 52 7.97 -2.40 2.72
N ALA A 53 7.69 -1.69 1.63
CA ALA A 53 8.14 -0.30 1.44
C ALA A 53 7.54 0.68 2.46
N LEU A 54 6.37 0.35 2.99
CA LEU A 54 5.62 1.10 4.01
C LEU A 54 5.76 0.54 5.42
N ASP A 55 6.67 -0.42 5.62
CA ASP A 55 6.92 -1.07 6.91
C ASP A 55 5.60 -1.40 7.64
N ASN A 56 4.74 -2.13 6.93
CA ASN A 56 3.42 -2.51 7.41
C ASN A 56 3.05 -3.90 6.92
N CYS A 57 2.21 -4.58 7.70
CA CYS A 57 1.65 -5.86 7.30
C CYS A 57 0.64 -5.67 6.16
N ILE A 58 0.66 -6.58 5.19
CA ILE A 58 -0.25 -6.55 4.04
C ILE A 58 -1.73 -6.53 4.46
N TYR A 59 -2.09 -7.27 5.51
CA TYR A 59 -3.44 -7.31 6.08
C TYR A 59 -3.85 -6.03 6.81
N ARG A 60 -2.89 -5.20 7.24
CA ARG A 60 -3.15 -3.87 7.83
C ARG A 60 -3.18 -2.78 6.76
N LEU A 61 -2.74 -3.07 5.54
CA LEU A 61 -2.62 -2.11 4.45
C LEU A 61 -3.70 -2.27 3.38
N PHE A 62 -4.18 -3.49 3.15
CA PHE A 62 -5.16 -3.83 2.12
C PHE A 62 -6.35 -4.58 2.71
N ASP A 63 -7.54 -4.26 2.20
CA ASP A 63 -8.80 -4.95 2.49
C ASP A 63 -8.92 -6.17 1.56
N LEU A 64 -8.32 -7.29 1.98
CA LEU A 64 -8.16 -8.49 1.14
C LEU A 64 -9.43 -9.33 1.03
N ASP A 65 -10.32 -9.21 2.02
CA ASP A 65 -11.57 -9.93 2.21
C ASP A 65 -12.82 -9.07 1.95
N GLY A 66 -12.65 -7.75 1.76
CA GLY A 66 -13.72 -6.84 1.34
C GLY A 66 -14.70 -6.45 2.46
N ASN A 67 -14.35 -6.75 3.71
CA ASN A 67 -15.15 -6.42 4.89
C ASN A 67 -14.78 -5.04 5.47
N GLY A 68 -13.76 -4.38 4.92
CA GLY A 68 -13.26 -3.10 5.41
C GLY A 68 -12.44 -3.20 6.70
N GLU A 69 -12.05 -4.40 7.12
CA GLU A 69 -11.15 -4.62 8.24
C GLU A 69 -9.69 -4.60 7.78
N TYR A 70 -8.84 -3.92 8.54
CA TYR A 70 -7.40 -3.83 8.29
C TYR A 70 -6.63 -4.41 9.47
N LYS A 71 -6.90 -5.69 9.78
CA LYS A 71 -6.37 -6.37 10.96
C LYS A 71 -5.44 -7.50 10.53
N CYS A 72 -4.30 -7.60 11.20
CA CYS A 72 -3.48 -8.79 11.13
C CYS A 72 -3.53 -9.49 12.48
N TYR A 73 -3.99 -10.73 12.50
CA TYR A 73 -4.02 -11.58 13.69
C TYR A 73 -2.69 -12.29 13.97
N CYS A 74 -1.71 -12.15 13.06
CA CYS A 74 -0.42 -12.84 13.10
C CYS A 74 0.79 -11.90 13.26
N CYS A 75 0.57 -10.59 13.35
CA CYS A 75 1.63 -9.60 13.58
C CYS A 75 1.26 -8.82 14.84
N GLU A 76 2.19 -8.77 15.79
CA GLU A 76 2.09 -7.95 17.02
C GLU A 76 2.00 -6.46 16.65
#